data_AF-A0A1Z3NBT9-F1
#
_entry.id   AF-A0A1Z3NBT9-F1
#
_cell.length_a   1.000
_cell.length_b   1.000
_cell.length_c   1.000
_cell.angle_alpha   90.00
_cell.angle_beta   90.00
_cell.angle_gamma   90.00
#
_symmetry.space_group_name_H-M   'P 1'
#
loop_
_entity.id
_entity.type
_entity.pdbx_description
1 polymer ?
#
loop_
_entity_poly.entity_id
_entity_poly.type
_entity_poly.pdbx_seq_one_letter_code
_entity_poly.pdbx_strand_id
1 'polypeptide(L)'
;MKQMVLFALMLVSVPAYSIPIPDPVPGLQAALQFCASIEDDNEIPRCVRLESGANWVSKEALPICRHQNFDSDRVNCLAGVVNRDIRPEEVDVCESLTFDDEKARCLAEIQRPFPYRTRLKVDARPGLQAASRLCQSFFYDEDKRRCLNEMSAAELFTAEAVGFCADRFSDDEKIQCLGKLRNKFIVREEVLMCERVFDDAGKLSCLEGVQRKYRLAAEPF
;
A
#
# COMPACT_ATOMS: atom_id res chain seq x y z
N MET A 1 -53.50 31.02 -50.08
CA MET A 1 -52.78 31.13 -48.79
C MET A 1 -52.82 29.77 -48.09
N LYS A 2 -51.70 29.07 -48.00
CA LYS A 2 -51.45 27.98 -47.03
C LYS A 2 -49.97 27.62 -47.09
N GLN A 3 -49.20 28.17 -46.16
CA GLN A 3 -47.80 27.84 -45.93
C GLN A 3 -47.71 26.42 -45.35
N MET A 4 -46.89 25.56 -45.95
CA MET A 4 -46.41 24.33 -45.35
C MET A 4 -45.17 24.64 -44.53
N VAL A 5 -45.22 24.42 -43.22
CA VAL A 5 -44.05 24.47 -42.33
C VAL A 5 -43.56 23.03 -42.14
N LEU A 6 -42.38 22.73 -42.67
CA LEU A 6 -41.59 21.56 -42.33
C LEU A 6 -41.08 21.72 -40.88
N PHE A 7 -41.34 20.74 -40.03
CA PHE A 7 -40.62 20.57 -38.76
C PHE A 7 -39.57 19.47 -38.94
N ALA A 8 -38.30 19.88 -39.07
CA ALA A 8 -37.16 19.00 -38.95
C ALA A 8 -36.82 18.81 -37.47
N LEU A 9 -37.08 17.62 -36.93
CA LEU A 9 -36.61 17.19 -35.62
C LEU A 9 -35.10 16.88 -35.72
N MET A 10 -34.28 17.85 -35.33
CA MET A 10 -32.85 17.64 -35.06
C MET A 10 -32.71 16.80 -33.78
N LEU A 11 -32.38 15.53 -33.95
CA LEU A 11 -31.88 14.67 -32.87
C LEU A 11 -30.51 15.18 -32.44
N VAL A 12 -30.48 15.99 -31.37
CA VAL A 12 -29.25 16.37 -30.70
C VAL A 12 -28.79 15.17 -29.88
N SER A 13 -27.81 14.43 -30.41
CA SER A 13 -27.05 13.44 -29.66
C SER A 13 -26.23 14.14 -28.58
N VAL A 14 -26.79 14.26 -27.38
CA VAL A 14 -26.03 14.71 -26.21
C VAL A 14 -25.08 13.58 -25.83
N PRO A 15 -23.76 13.80 -25.76
CA PRO A 15 -22.86 12.79 -25.22
C PRO A 15 -23.24 12.57 -23.76
N ALA A 16 -23.59 11.33 -23.42
CA ALA A 16 -23.84 10.92 -22.05
C ALA A 16 -22.53 11.12 -21.27
N TYR A 17 -22.40 12.26 -20.60
CA TYR A 17 -21.45 12.44 -19.52
C TYR A 17 -21.90 11.48 -18.41
N SER A 18 -21.36 10.27 -18.42
CA SER A 18 -21.50 9.34 -17.32
C SER A 18 -20.85 9.99 -16.11
N ILE A 19 -21.68 10.50 -15.21
CA ILE A 19 -21.24 10.92 -13.87
C ILE A 19 -20.60 9.67 -13.24
N PRO A 20 -19.32 9.70 -12.84
CA PRO A 20 -18.71 8.56 -12.17
C PRO A 20 -19.48 8.32 -10.87
N ILE A 21 -20.19 7.19 -10.81
CA ILE A 21 -20.89 6.74 -9.62
C ILE A 21 -19.81 6.48 -8.56
N PRO A 22 -19.84 7.13 -7.38
CA PRO A 22 -18.85 6.87 -6.35
C PRO A 22 -18.92 5.41 -5.94
N ASP A 23 -17.75 4.77 -5.88
CA ASP A 23 -17.59 3.36 -5.56
C ASP A 23 -18.19 3.09 -4.16
N PRO A 24 -19.28 2.31 -4.02
CA PRO A 24 -19.95 2.12 -2.74
C PRO A 24 -19.05 1.37 -1.73
N VAL A 25 -18.10 0.60 -2.25
CA VAL A 25 -17.01 -0.04 -1.52
C VAL A 25 -15.71 0.37 -2.22
N PRO A 26 -14.75 1.00 -1.54
CA PRO A 26 -13.52 1.43 -2.21
C PRO A 26 -12.77 0.27 -2.86
N GLY A 27 -12.52 0.39 -4.17
CA GLY A 27 -11.79 -0.59 -4.96
C GLY A 27 -12.67 -1.70 -5.55
N LEU A 28 -13.98 -1.69 -5.29
CA LEU A 28 -14.92 -2.70 -5.78
C LEU A 28 -15.02 -2.67 -7.30
N GLN A 29 -15.08 -1.49 -7.91
CA GLN A 29 -15.10 -1.39 -9.38
C GLN A 29 -13.85 -2.03 -10.01
N ALA A 30 -12.69 -1.87 -9.38
CA ALA A 30 -11.44 -2.46 -9.86
C ALA A 30 -11.43 -3.99 -9.69
N ALA A 31 -12.03 -4.51 -8.61
CA ALA A 31 -12.22 -5.94 -8.37
C ALA A 31 -13.21 -6.57 -9.37
N LEU A 32 -14.29 -5.86 -9.72
CA LEU A 32 -15.23 -6.30 -10.77
C LEU A 32 -14.53 -6.41 -12.13
N GLN A 33 -13.76 -5.40 -12.51
CA GLN A 33 -12.94 -5.43 -13.73
C GLN A 33 -11.91 -6.57 -13.71
N PHE A 34 -11.35 -6.87 -12.54
CA PHE A 34 -10.47 -8.00 -12.35
C PHE A 34 -11.19 -9.33 -12.59
N CYS A 35 -12.34 -9.56 -11.96
CA CYS A 35 -13.09 -10.80 -12.14
C CYS A 35 -13.64 -10.95 -13.56
N ALA A 36 -13.93 -9.86 -14.26
CA ALA A 36 -14.33 -9.88 -15.66
C ALA A 36 -13.21 -10.31 -16.63
N SER A 37 -11.95 -10.30 -16.20
CA SER A 37 -10.81 -10.79 -16.99
C SER A 37 -10.48 -12.28 -16.75
N ILE A 38 -11.22 -12.96 -15.88
CA ILE A 38 -11.08 -14.39 -15.64
C ILE A 38 -11.76 -15.16 -16.78
N GLU A 39 -11.05 -16.09 -17.39
CA GLU A 39 -11.50 -16.89 -18.53
C GLU A 39 -11.93 -18.31 -18.11
N ASP A 40 -11.35 -18.86 -17.03
CA ASP A 40 -11.75 -20.18 -16.50
C ASP A 40 -13.12 -20.13 -15.82
N ASP A 41 -14.11 -20.79 -16.44
CA ASP A 41 -15.48 -20.94 -15.96
C ASP A 41 -15.58 -21.47 -14.52
N ASN A 42 -14.59 -22.24 -14.04
CA ASN A 42 -14.58 -22.76 -12.67
C ASN A 42 -14.16 -21.70 -11.64
N GLU A 43 -13.33 -20.74 -12.04
CA GLU A 43 -12.81 -19.68 -11.18
C GLU A 43 -13.73 -18.44 -11.15
N ILE A 44 -14.51 -18.20 -12.21
CA ILE A 44 -15.46 -17.07 -12.27
C ILE A 44 -16.40 -17.04 -11.04
N PRO A 45 -17.12 -18.12 -10.67
CA PRO A 45 -18.01 -18.10 -9.51
C PRO A 45 -17.27 -17.81 -8.20
N ARG A 46 -16.01 -18.25 -8.10
CA ARG A 46 -15.17 -18.03 -6.92
C ARG A 46 -14.74 -16.57 -6.84
N CYS A 47 -14.30 -15.97 -7.94
CA CYS A 47 -13.94 -14.55 -8.00
C CYS A 47 -15.13 -13.66 -7.61
N VAL A 48 -16.31 -13.92 -8.17
CA VAL A 48 -17.54 -13.17 -7.84
C VAL A 48 -17.90 -13.27 -6.36
N ARG A 49 -17.72 -14.45 -5.72
CA ARG A 49 -17.96 -14.60 -4.28
C ARG A 49 -16.99 -13.78 -3.41
N LEU A 50 -15.73 -13.64 -3.84
CA LEU A 50 -14.75 -12.83 -3.11
C LEU A 50 -15.10 -11.34 -3.17
N GLU A 51 -15.43 -10.85 -4.37
CA GLU A 51 -15.78 -9.43 -4.58
C GLU A 51 -17.10 -9.07 -3.90
N SER A 52 -18.14 -9.88 -4.04
CA SER A 52 -19.44 -9.61 -3.39
C SER A 52 -19.39 -9.67 -1.85
N GLY A 53 -18.40 -10.36 -1.28
CA GLY A 53 -18.14 -10.38 0.16
C GLY A 53 -17.12 -9.34 0.64
N ALA A 54 -16.58 -8.51 -0.26
CA ALA A 54 -15.55 -7.53 0.07
C ALA A 54 -16.18 -6.25 0.66
N ASN A 55 -15.65 -5.81 1.80
CA ASN A 55 -15.87 -4.47 2.35
C ASN A 55 -14.78 -3.48 1.95
N TRP A 56 -13.69 -3.98 1.36
CA TRP A 56 -12.55 -3.22 0.87
C TRP A 56 -11.71 -4.06 -0.10
N VAL A 57 -11.20 -3.42 -1.15
CA VAL A 57 -10.19 -4.00 -2.02
C VAL A 57 -9.07 -2.99 -2.25
N SER A 58 -7.84 -3.37 -1.89
CA SER A 58 -6.65 -2.56 -2.14
C SER A 58 -6.32 -2.60 -3.64
N LYS A 59 -6.94 -1.69 -4.40
CA LYS A 59 -6.89 -1.66 -5.88
C LYS A 59 -5.46 -1.59 -6.43
N GLU A 60 -4.54 -0.98 -5.67
CA GLU A 60 -3.13 -0.85 -6.00
C GLU A 60 -2.42 -2.21 -6.07
N ALA A 61 -2.91 -3.22 -5.34
CA ALA A 61 -2.36 -4.58 -5.35
C ALA A 61 -2.89 -5.46 -6.51
N LEU A 62 -4.00 -5.05 -7.15
CA LEU A 62 -4.62 -5.84 -8.23
C LEU A 62 -3.71 -6.05 -9.46
N PRO A 63 -2.88 -5.09 -9.90
CA PRO A 63 -1.90 -5.33 -10.95
C PRO A 63 -1.02 -6.55 -10.69
N ILE A 64 -0.46 -6.74 -9.49
CA ILE A 64 0.33 -7.94 -9.13
C ILE A 64 -0.50 -9.21 -9.33
N CYS A 65 -1.75 -9.19 -8.86
CA CYS A 65 -2.64 -10.34 -9.01
C CYS A 65 -2.99 -10.63 -10.48
N ARG A 66 -3.07 -9.62 -11.36
CA ARG A 66 -3.38 -9.81 -12.79
C ARG A 66 -2.22 -10.44 -13.57
N HIS A 67 -0.98 -10.20 -13.15
CA HIS A 67 0.20 -10.76 -13.82
C HIS A 67 0.41 -12.25 -13.54
N GLN A 68 -0.38 -12.88 -12.67
CA GLN A 68 -0.31 -14.32 -12.47
C GLN A 68 -0.70 -15.08 -13.75
N ASN A 69 -0.03 -16.21 -13.99
CA ASN A 69 -0.16 -16.99 -15.22
C ASN A 69 -1.50 -17.71 -15.34
N PHE A 70 -2.04 -18.22 -14.22
CA PHE A 70 -3.26 -19.00 -14.18
C PHE A 70 -4.37 -18.24 -13.46
N ASP A 71 -5.60 -18.37 -13.95
CA ASP A 71 -6.77 -17.75 -13.33
C ASP A 71 -6.98 -18.19 -11.88
N SER A 72 -6.66 -19.45 -11.56
CA SER A 72 -6.67 -19.94 -10.17
C SER A 72 -5.73 -19.13 -9.27
N ASP A 73 -4.55 -18.76 -9.77
CA ASP A 73 -3.55 -17.99 -9.03
C ASP A 73 -3.94 -16.52 -8.93
N ARG A 74 -4.53 -15.97 -10.01
CA ARG A 74 -5.14 -14.63 -9.99
C ARG A 74 -6.21 -14.55 -8.89
N VAL A 75 -7.13 -15.50 -8.85
CA VAL A 75 -8.21 -15.55 -7.86
C VAL A 75 -7.66 -15.84 -6.44
N ASN A 76 -6.63 -16.68 -6.31
CA ASN A 76 -5.92 -16.90 -5.04
C ASN A 76 -5.29 -15.60 -4.52
N CYS A 77 -4.62 -14.84 -5.40
CA CYS A 77 -4.03 -13.55 -5.06
C CYS A 77 -5.10 -12.54 -4.63
N LEU A 78 -6.21 -12.44 -5.38
CA LEU A 78 -7.35 -11.59 -5.00
C LEU A 78 -7.87 -11.94 -3.59
N ALA A 79 -8.00 -13.23 -3.27
CA ALA A 79 -8.44 -13.67 -1.96
C ALA A 79 -7.50 -13.22 -0.82
N GLY A 80 -6.21 -13.06 -1.10
CA GLY A 80 -5.22 -12.53 -0.15
C GLY A 80 -5.32 -11.01 0.05
N VAL A 81 -5.86 -10.27 -0.92
CA VAL A 81 -5.94 -8.80 -0.92
C VAL A 81 -7.29 -8.27 -0.43
N VAL A 82 -8.37 -9.02 -0.67
CA VAL A 82 -9.72 -8.64 -0.24
C VAL A 82 -9.78 -8.47 1.28
N ASN A 83 -10.41 -7.38 1.74
CA ASN A 83 -10.54 -7.01 3.15
C ASN A 83 -9.20 -6.79 3.89
N ARG A 84 -8.08 -6.66 3.16
CA ARG A 84 -6.79 -6.24 3.70
C ARG A 84 -6.53 -4.78 3.35
N ASP A 85 -6.09 -4.02 4.33
CA ASP A 85 -5.58 -2.66 4.13
C ASP A 85 -4.11 -2.76 3.70
N ILE A 86 -3.86 -2.77 2.40
CA ILE A 86 -2.51 -2.82 1.82
C ILE A 86 -2.19 -1.42 1.29
N ARG A 87 -1.15 -0.81 1.83
CA ARG A 87 -0.73 0.55 1.44
C ARG A 87 -0.02 0.53 0.09
N PRO A 88 -0.12 1.60 -0.71
CA PRO A 88 0.63 1.71 -1.96
C PRO A 88 2.14 1.49 -1.75
N GLU A 89 2.69 2.01 -0.66
CA GLU A 89 4.11 1.85 -0.32
C GLU A 89 4.52 0.37 -0.10
N GLU A 90 3.60 -0.46 0.41
CA GLU A 90 3.81 -1.90 0.59
C GLU A 90 3.71 -2.65 -0.75
N VAL A 91 2.76 -2.25 -1.60
CA VAL A 91 2.65 -2.76 -2.98
C VAL A 91 3.94 -2.51 -3.75
N ASP A 92 4.51 -1.30 -3.65
CA ASP A 92 5.76 -0.96 -4.36
C ASP A 92 6.92 -1.90 -3.96
N VAL A 93 7.00 -2.31 -2.68
CA VAL A 93 7.99 -3.30 -2.24
C VAL A 93 7.70 -4.67 -2.81
N CYS A 94 6.45 -5.13 -2.76
CA CYS A 94 6.08 -6.42 -3.34
C CYS A 94 6.31 -6.46 -4.86
N GLU A 95 6.02 -5.38 -5.57
CA GLU A 95 6.26 -5.28 -7.03
C GLU A 95 7.75 -5.36 -7.37
N SER A 96 8.62 -4.91 -6.47
CA SER A 96 10.08 -4.96 -6.66
C SER A 96 10.70 -6.36 -6.54
N LEU A 97 9.93 -7.37 -6.13
CA LEU A 97 10.39 -8.77 -6.09
C LEU A 97 10.55 -9.35 -7.50
N THR A 98 11.42 -10.35 -7.62
CA THR A 98 11.83 -10.87 -8.93
C THR A 98 10.75 -11.71 -9.63
N PHE A 99 10.05 -12.56 -8.87
CA PHE A 99 9.13 -13.56 -9.42
C PHE A 99 7.68 -13.24 -9.06
N ASP A 100 6.75 -13.39 -10.01
CA ASP A 100 5.35 -12.98 -9.82
C ASP A 100 4.62 -13.76 -8.72
N ASP A 101 4.97 -15.02 -8.48
CA ASP A 101 4.43 -15.82 -7.39
C ASP A 101 4.92 -15.31 -6.02
N GLU A 102 6.18 -14.86 -5.93
CA GLU A 102 6.74 -14.21 -4.75
C GLU A 102 6.07 -12.84 -4.52
N LYS A 103 5.74 -12.07 -5.57
CA LYS A 103 4.98 -10.81 -5.45
C LYS A 103 3.59 -11.06 -4.86
N ALA A 104 2.86 -12.08 -5.35
CA ALA A 104 1.54 -12.44 -4.82
C ALA A 104 1.62 -12.93 -3.37
N ARG A 105 2.64 -13.73 -3.03
CA ARG A 105 2.89 -14.20 -1.67
C ARG A 105 3.22 -13.06 -0.72
N CYS A 106 4.02 -12.10 -1.16
CA CYS A 106 4.35 -10.88 -0.42
C CYS A 106 3.09 -10.09 -0.03
N LEU A 107 2.13 -9.93 -0.94
CA LEU A 107 0.85 -9.31 -0.62
C LEU A 107 0.05 -10.10 0.42
N ALA A 108 0.03 -11.44 0.32
CA ALA A 108 -0.67 -12.30 1.26
C ALA A 108 -0.08 -12.30 2.68
N GLU A 109 1.20 -11.97 2.82
CA GLU A 109 1.88 -11.78 4.12
C GLU A 109 1.44 -10.51 4.84
N ILE A 110 0.85 -9.54 4.13
CA ILE A 110 0.32 -8.30 4.73
C ILE A 110 -1.06 -8.57 5.34
N GLN A 111 -1.06 -8.90 6.63
CA GLN A 111 -2.28 -9.33 7.34
C GLN A 111 -3.09 -8.19 7.98
N ARG A 112 -2.83 -6.92 7.65
CA ARG A 112 -3.53 -5.78 8.26
C ARG A 112 -5.02 -5.76 7.83
N PRO A 113 -5.99 -5.92 8.76
CA PRO A 113 -7.40 -6.00 8.40
C PRO A 113 -7.99 -4.61 8.15
N PHE A 114 -8.93 -4.52 7.21
CA PHE A 114 -9.76 -3.33 7.02
C PHE A 114 -11.02 -3.35 7.93
N PRO A 115 -11.46 -2.20 8.51
CA PRO A 115 -10.82 -0.89 8.45
C PRO A 115 -9.69 -0.76 9.47
N TYR A 116 -8.50 -0.38 9.01
CA TYR A 116 -7.43 0.01 9.88
C TYR A 116 -7.49 1.54 10.10
N ARG A 117 -7.77 1.96 11.33
CA ARG A 117 -7.89 3.39 11.68
C ARG A 117 -6.62 3.88 12.34
N THR A 118 -5.74 4.53 11.58
CA THR A 118 -4.63 5.31 12.13
C THR A 118 -5.08 6.71 12.48
N ARG A 119 -5.02 7.08 13.77
CA ARG A 119 -5.30 8.44 14.26
C ARG A 119 -4.02 9.25 14.37
N LEU A 120 -3.33 9.44 13.26
CA LEU A 120 -2.11 10.24 13.21
C LEU A 120 -2.47 11.71 12.95
N LYS A 121 -1.87 12.61 13.74
CA LYS A 121 -1.95 14.07 13.51
C LYS A 121 -0.94 14.57 12.49
N VAL A 122 -0.14 13.66 11.93
CA VAL A 122 0.94 13.94 10.99
C VAL A 122 0.78 13.02 9.80
N ASP A 123 1.06 13.54 8.60
CA ASP A 123 1.04 12.76 7.37
C ASP A 123 2.15 11.70 7.42
N ALA A 124 1.76 10.43 7.46
CA ALA A 124 2.70 9.32 7.50
C ALA A 124 3.35 9.00 6.14
N ARG A 125 2.76 9.50 5.04
CA ARG A 125 3.16 9.12 3.67
C ARG A 125 4.64 9.40 3.38
N PRO A 126 5.23 10.57 3.71
CA PRO A 126 6.64 10.82 3.39
C PRO A 126 7.59 9.81 4.05
N GLY A 127 7.33 9.44 5.31
CA GLY A 127 8.13 8.45 6.02
C GLY A 127 7.93 7.03 5.48
N LEU A 128 6.69 6.64 5.17
CA LEU A 128 6.39 5.35 4.57
C LEU A 128 6.98 5.22 3.16
N GLN A 129 6.95 6.27 2.35
CA GLN A 129 7.58 6.30 1.04
C GLN A 129 9.11 6.18 1.14
N ALA A 130 9.73 6.85 2.12
CA ALA A 130 11.16 6.67 2.37
C ALA A 130 11.47 5.23 2.79
N ALA A 131 10.65 4.62 3.64
CA ALA A 131 10.83 3.23 4.07
C ALA A 131 10.64 2.24 2.91
N SER A 132 9.65 2.47 2.05
CA SER A 132 9.43 1.65 0.85
C SER A 132 10.63 1.72 -0.10
N ARG A 133 11.16 2.92 -0.38
CA ARG A 133 12.37 3.07 -1.21
C ARG A 133 13.59 2.36 -0.61
N LEU A 134 13.75 2.44 0.71
CA LEU A 134 14.79 1.70 1.42
C LEU A 134 14.59 0.19 1.22
N CYS A 135 13.39 -0.33 1.45
CA CYS A 135 13.09 -1.75 1.25
C CYS A 135 13.26 -2.22 -0.20
N GLN A 136 12.97 -1.39 -1.20
CA GLN A 136 13.21 -1.71 -2.61
C GLN A 136 14.70 -1.69 -2.99
N SER A 137 15.54 -1.00 -2.21
CA SER A 137 16.98 -0.86 -2.51
C SER A 137 17.80 -2.11 -2.22
N PHE A 138 17.24 -3.05 -1.45
CA PHE A 138 17.92 -4.31 -1.15
C PHE A 138 18.04 -5.18 -2.40
N PHE A 139 19.16 -5.88 -2.53
CA PHE A 139 19.39 -6.74 -3.69
C PHE A 139 18.59 -8.05 -3.60
N TYR A 140 18.59 -8.69 -2.43
CA TYR A 140 17.94 -9.98 -2.23
C TYR A 140 16.47 -9.82 -1.84
N ASP A 141 15.60 -10.62 -2.46
CA ASP A 141 14.15 -10.61 -2.19
C ASP A 141 13.80 -11.00 -0.75
N GLU A 142 14.65 -11.80 -0.09
CA GLU A 142 14.50 -12.11 1.33
C GLU A 142 14.64 -10.87 2.21
N ASP A 143 15.62 -10.01 1.94
CA ASP A 143 15.83 -8.78 2.70
C ASP A 143 14.75 -7.74 2.42
N LYS A 144 14.26 -7.67 1.17
CA LYS A 144 13.09 -6.84 0.83
C LYS A 144 11.87 -7.23 1.65
N ARG A 145 11.60 -8.54 1.81
CA ARG A 145 10.50 -9.04 2.67
C ARG A 145 10.74 -8.79 4.15
N ARG A 146 11.95 -9.02 4.65
CA ARG A 146 12.31 -8.69 6.06
C ARG A 146 12.09 -7.22 6.35
N CYS A 147 12.50 -6.34 5.43
CA CYS A 147 12.28 -4.90 5.52
C CYS A 147 10.78 -4.55 5.46
N LEU A 148 10.02 -5.16 4.56
CA LEU A 148 8.57 -4.99 4.45
C LEU A 148 7.86 -5.34 5.75
N ASN A 149 8.28 -6.39 6.45
CA ASN A 149 7.67 -6.79 7.72
C ASN A 149 7.81 -5.68 8.79
N GLU A 150 8.97 -5.04 8.88
CA GLU A 150 9.16 -3.89 9.77
C GLU A 150 8.33 -2.68 9.32
N MET A 151 8.24 -2.44 8.01
CA MET A 151 7.46 -1.35 7.44
C MET A 151 5.94 -1.54 7.65
N SER A 152 5.44 -2.76 7.42
CA SER A 152 4.03 -3.14 7.51
C SER A 152 3.50 -3.05 8.95
N ALA A 153 4.35 -3.37 9.93
CA ALA A 153 4.06 -3.19 11.35
C ALA A 153 4.03 -1.72 11.81
N ALA A 154 4.53 -0.78 10.99
CA ALA A 154 4.61 0.63 11.33
C ALA A 154 3.39 1.42 10.86
N GLU A 155 2.81 2.19 11.77
CA GLU A 155 1.87 3.28 11.46
C GLU A 155 2.59 4.51 10.93
N LEU A 156 3.82 4.75 11.39
CA LEU A 156 4.58 5.95 11.08
C LEU A 156 6.08 5.72 11.04
N PHE A 157 6.72 6.38 10.07
CA PHE A 157 8.14 6.72 10.09
C PHE A 157 8.33 8.22 9.89
N THR A 158 9.51 8.71 10.25
CA THR A 158 9.95 10.06 9.85
C THR A 158 10.98 9.92 8.74
N ALA A 159 10.79 10.64 7.62
CA ALA A 159 11.58 10.45 6.40
C ALA A 159 13.08 10.66 6.64
N GLU A 160 13.44 11.66 7.45
CA GLU A 160 14.82 11.97 7.82
C GLU A 160 15.48 10.83 8.59
N ALA A 161 14.74 10.18 9.49
CA ALA A 161 15.26 9.06 10.27
C ALA A 161 15.43 7.80 9.41
N VAL A 162 14.53 7.57 8.44
CA VAL A 162 14.70 6.50 7.45
C VAL A 162 15.91 6.78 6.55
N GLY A 163 16.08 8.02 6.10
CA GLY A 163 17.26 8.42 5.32
C GLY A 163 18.57 8.20 6.10
N PHE A 164 18.56 8.50 7.40
CA PHE A 164 19.68 8.16 8.27
C PHE A 164 19.99 6.66 8.28
N CYS A 165 18.96 5.81 8.38
CA CYS A 165 19.16 4.35 8.29
C CYS A 165 19.81 3.97 6.94
N ALA A 166 19.26 4.50 5.85
CA ALA A 166 19.67 4.17 4.49
C ALA A 166 21.15 4.50 4.21
N ASP A 167 21.62 5.64 4.71
CA ASP A 167 22.93 6.18 4.35
C ASP A 167 24.10 5.56 5.16
N ARG A 168 23.84 4.96 6.33
CA ARG A 168 24.88 4.72 7.36
C ARG A 168 25.14 3.25 7.63
N PHE A 169 24.12 2.43 7.51
CA PHE A 169 24.16 1.05 7.97
C PHE A 169 24.34 0.08 6.82
N SER A 170 24.89 -1.10 7.12
CA SER A 170 24.83 -2.25 6.22
C SER A 170 23.39 -2.74 6.05
N ASP A 171 23.12 -3.62 5.08
CA ASP A 171 21.76 -4.06 4.77
C ASP A 171 21.02 -4.67 5.97
N ASP A 172 21.62 -5.60 6.70
CA ASP A 172 21.01 -6.16 7.91
C ASP A 172 20.74 -5.09 8.99
N GLU A 173 21.65 -4.14 9.14
CA GLU A 173 21.54 -3.06 10.12
C GLU A 173 20.52 -2.00 9.69
N LYS A 174 20.31 -1.78 8.38
CA LYS A 174 19.23 -0.91 7.85
C LYS A 174 17.87 -1.45 8.27
N ILE A 175 17.65 -2.77 8.18
CA ILE A 175 16.41 -3.43 8.61
C ILE A 175 16.22 -3.26 10.13
N GLN A 176 17.27 -3.54 10.92
CA GLN A 176 17.23 -3.35 12.36
C GLN A 176 16.95 -1.89 12.75
N CYS A 177 17.58 -0.95 12.05
CA CYS A 177 17.36 0.48 12.20
C CYS A 177 15.90 0.83 11.97
N LEU A 178 15.31 0.40 10.85
CA LEU A 178 13.90 0.62 10.54
C LEU A 178 12.99 0.07 11.65
N GLY A 179 13.24 -1.15 12.13
CA GLY A 179 12.49 -1.74 13.24
C GLY A 179 12.53 -0.90 14.52
N LYS A 180 13.67 -0.28 14.84
CA LYS A 180 13.81 0.61 16.02
C LYS A 180 13.15 1.98 15.85
N LEU A 181 12.94 2.41 14.61
CA LEU A 181 12.29 3.69 14.26
C LEU A 181 10.76 3.60 14.17
N ARG A 182 10.23 2.38 14.15
CA ARG A 182 8.79 2.12 14.02
C ARG A 182 7.96 2.95 14.99
N ASN A 183 6.96 3.65 14.46
CA ASN A 183 5.98 4.44 15.22
C ASN A 183 6.60 5.61 16.03
N LYS A 184 7.79 6.06 15.64
CA LYS A 184 8.44 7.21 16.28
C LYS A 184 8.37 8.44 15.39
N PHE A 185 8.16 9.58 16.05
CA PHE A 185 8.57 10.85 15.48
C PHE A 185 10.00 11.14 15.82
N ILE A 186 10.82 11.43 14.82
CA ILE A 186 12.18 11.89 15.07
C ILE A 186 12.41 13.11 14.19
N VAL A 187 12.58 14.27 14.80
CA VAL A 187 12.83 15.49 14.04
C VAL A 187 14.27 15.51 13.52
N ARG A 188 14.52 16.29 12.48
CA ARG A 188 15.85 16.40 11.85
C ARG A 188 16.95 16.72 12.86
N GLU A 189 16.69 17.60 13.82
CA GLU A 189 17.67 17.99 14.84
C GLU A 189 18.09 16.81 15.72
N GLU A 190 17.17 15.90 16.03
CA GLU A 190 17.46 14.69 16.82
C GLU A 190 18.32 13.70 16.00
N VAL A 191 18.03 13.56 14.70
CA VAL A 191 18.88 12.79 13.79
C VAL A 191 20.30 13.35 13.74
N LEU A 192 20.44 14.67 13.58
CA LEU A 192 21.74 15.36 13.54
C LEU A 192 22.50 15.26 14.87
N MET A 193 21.81 15.18 16.01
CA MET A 193 22.44 14.92 17.30
C MET A 193 23.00 13.50 17.36
N CYS A 194 22.21 12.49 16.95
CA CYS A 194 22.64 11.10 16.94
C CYS A 194 23.75 10.84 15.93
N GLU A 195 23.80 11.58 14.82
CA GLU A 195 24.88 11.50 13.83
C GLU A 195 26.27 11.83 14.40
N ARG A 196 26.33 12.63 15.47
CA ARG A 196 27.60 13.00 16.13
C ARG A 196 28.21 11.87 16.95
N VAL A 197 27.46 10.79 17.21
CA VAL A 197 27.98 9.61 17.90
C VAL A 197 28.96 8.89 16.99
N PHE A 198 30.09 8.44 17.54
CA PHE A 198 31.21 7.95 16.75
C PHE A 198 30.91 6.61 16.07
N ASP A 199 30.46 5.62 16.82
CA ASP A 199 30.20 4.27 16.35
C ASP A 199 28.73 4.04 15.99
N ASP A 200 28.49 3.09 15.09
CA ASP A 200 27.16 2.84 14.52
C ASP A 200 26.19 2.22 15.53
N ALA A 201 26.68 1.42 16.48
CA ALA A 201 25.87 0.90 17.58
C ALA A 201 25.38 2.02 18.50
N GLY A 202 26.26 2.98 18.81
CA GLY A 202 25.94 4.19 19.58
C GLY A 202 24.95 5.09 18.84
N LYS A 203 25.11 5.29 17.53
CA LYS A 203 24.14 6.04 16.70
C LYS A 203 22.76 5.40 16.73
N LEU A 204 22.70 4.08 16.56
CA LEU A 204 21.46 3.31 16.60
C LEU A 204 20.80 3.39 17.98
N SER A 205 21.59 3.25 19.05
CA SER A 205 21.10 3.38 20.43
C SER A 205 20.59 4.80 20.72
N CYS A 206 21.24 5.83 20.18
CA CYS A 206 20.77 7.21 20.30
C CYS A 206 19.37 7.40 19.68
N LEU A 207 19.16 6.94 18.44
CA LEU A 207 17.85 7.00 17.78
C LEU A 207 16.81 6.13 18.49
N GLU A 208 17.23 4.98 19.01
CA GLU A 208 16.37 4.14 19.83
C GLU A 208 15.88 4.88 21.08
N GLY A 209 16.76 5.66 21.70
CA GLY A 209 16.49 6.49 22.88
C GLY A 209 15.56 7.67 22.62
N VAL A 210 15.30 8.06 21.37
CA VAL A 210 14.32 9.12 21.06
C VAL A 210 12.91 8.62 21.38
N GLN A 211 12.36 9.11 22.51
CA GLN A 211 11.08 8.65 23.06
C GLN A 211 9.88 9.52 22.65
N ARG A 212 9.98 10.35 21.60
CA ARG A 212 8.77 10.99 21.04
C ARG A 212 7.90 9.94 20.35
N LYS A 213 7.23 9.14 21.17
CA LYS A 213 6.06 8.36 20.80
C LYS A 213 4.93 9.36 20.68
N TYR A 214 4.32 9.41 19.51
CA TYR A 214 3.10 10.19 19.34
C TYR A 214 2.07 9.73 20.36
N ARG A 215 1.53 10.68 21.15
CA ARG A 215 0.27 10.44 21.84
C ARG A 215 -0.81 10.38 20.77
N LEU A 216 -1.28 9.16 20.49
CA LEU A 216 -2.61 8.94 19.92
C LEU A 216 -3.58 9.83 20.73
N ALA A 217 -4.42 10.62 20.05
CA ALA A 217 -5.41 11.42 20.75
C ALA A 217 -6.30 10.48 21.58
N ALA A 218 -6.24 10.60 22.91
CA ALA A 218 -7.21 10.00 23.80
C ALA A 218 -8.58 10.61 23.48
N GLU A 219 -9.58 9.79 23.19
CA GLU A 219 -10.95 10.26 23.05
C GLU A 219 -11.51 10.67 24.42
N PRO A 220 -12.27 11.78 24.51
CA PRO A 220 -13.42 11.81 25.38
C PRO A 220 -14.56 11.02 24.72
N PHE A 221 -15.16 10.11 25.48
CA PHE A 221 -16.47 9.54 25.19
C PHE A 221 -17.55 10.63 25.23
#